data_AF-U6DAT3-F1
#
_entry.id   AF-U6DAT3-F1
#
_cell.length_a   1.000
_cell.length_b   1.000
_cell.length_c   1.000
_cell.angle_alpha   90.00
_cell.angle_beta   90.00
_cell.angle_gamma   90.00
#
_symmetry.space_group_name_H-M   'P 1'
#
loop_
_entity.id
_entity.type
_entity.pdbx_description
1 polymer ?
#
loop_
_entity_poly.entity_id
_entity_poly.type
_entity_poly.pdbx_seq_one_letter_code
_entity_poly.pdbx_strand_id
1 'polypeptide(L)'
;ALGLRAWGVRRAGYRAQVELEEAVVRRQAAVRTLGQQAWVWSVRILLNLLVIALLGTAFYGVYWATGATVDLQEMPLVQEMPLLKLGVDYLPSIFISGVNFLLPPVFKLIAPLEGYTRSRQIVFILLRTVFLRLASLLVLLFSLWNQITCGGKAEAEECKTCGYNYKELPCWETRLGQEMYKLLLFDLLTGLAVMLLIQFPRKLLCGLCPGALGRVVGTQEFQVPDEVLGLIYAQTVVWVGSFFCPLLPLLNTVKFLLLFYLKK
;
A
#
# COMPACT_ATOMS: atom_id res chain seq x y z
N ALA A 1 -22.15 28.76 13.38
CA ALA A 1 -21.24 29.44 14.35
C ALA A 1 -20.93 28.60 15.60
N LEU A 2 -21.91 27.99 16.28
CA LEU A 2 -21.68 27.18 17.49
C LEU A 2 -20.82 25.91 17.27
N GLY A 3 -21.00 25.21 16.15
CA GLY A 3 -20.22 24.00 15.83
C GLY A 3 -18.71 24.26 15.64
N LEU A 4 -18.34 25.41 15.07
CA LEU A 4 -16.93 25.81 14.86
C LEU A 4 -16.22 26.13 16.18
N ARG A 5 -16.90 26.77 17.14
CA ARG A 5 -16.34 27.02 18.48
C ARG A 5 -16.18 25.73 19.27
N ALA A 6 -17.19 24.85 19.24
CA ALA A 6 -17.13 23.54 19.89
C ALA A 6 -16.06 22.60 19.28
N TRP A 7 -15.71 22.80 18.00
CA TRP A 7 -14.63 22.06 17.35
C TRP A 7 -13.25 22.65 17.68
N GLY A 8 -13.13 23.99 17.74
CA GLY A 8 -11.92 24.67 18.17
C GLY A 8 -11.49 24.29 19.59
N VAL A 9 -12.42 24.25 20.54
CA VAL A 9 -12.16 23.87 21.93
C VAL A 9 -11.73 22.41 22.06
N ARG A 10 -12.40 21.48 21.34
CA ARG A 10 -11.99 20.07 21.31
C ARG A 10 -10.60 19.87 20.72
N ARG A 11 -10.28 20.59 19.63
CA ARG A 11 -8.95 20.54 19.00
C ARG A 11 -7.86 21.07 19.94
N ALA A 12 -8.13 22.13 20.69
CA ALA A 12 -7.20 22.68 21.67
C ALA A 12 -6.95 21.67 22.82
N GLY A 13 -8.01 21.03 23.35
CA GLY A 13 -7.89 19.98 24.36
C GLY A 13 -7.08 18.77 23.88
N TYR A 14 -7.33 18.29 22.66
CA TYR A 14 -6.55 17.20 22.06
C TYR A 14 -5.07 17.56 21.89
N ARG A 15 -4.77 18.79 21.42
CA ARG A 15 -3.38 19.26 21.29
C ARG A 15 -2.67 19.29 22.64
N ALA A 16 -3.32 19.86 23.66
CA ALA A 16 -2.77 19.91 25.01
C ALA A 16 -2.54 18.52 25.60
N GLN A 17 -3.45 17.56 25.35
CA GLN A 17 -3.29 16.18 25.80
C GLN A 17 -2.11 15.48 25.13
N VAL A 18 -1.92 15.67 23.82
CA VAL A 18 -0.76 15.11 23.10
C VAL A 18 0.55 15.72 23.59
N GLU A 19 0.60 17.05 23.80
CA GLU A 19 1.78 17.73 24.33
C GLU A 19 2.14 17.25 25.74
N LEU A 20 1.14 16.99 26.59
CA LEU A 20 1.34 16.44 27.93
C LEU A 20 1.85 15.00 27.89
N GLU A 21 1.26 14.14 27.05
CA GLU A 21 1.74 12.76 26.84
C GLU A 21 3.20 12.74 26.34
N GLU A 22 3.54 13.61 25.39
CA GLU A 22 4.90 13.75 24.89
C GLU A 22 5.89 14.23 25.96
N ALA A 23 5.48 15.18 26.82
CA ALA A 23 6.31 15.66 27.93
C ALA A 23 6.57 14.58 28.98
N VAL A 24 5.55 13.75 29.29
CA VAL A 24 5.69 12.61 30.22
C VAL A 24 6.65 11.56 29.67
N VAL A 25 6.52 11.19 28.39
CA VAL A 25 7.44 10.23 27.74
C VAL A 25 8.88 10.74 27.74
N ARG A 26 9.10 12.05 27.51
CA ARG A 26 10.44 12.66 27.58
C ARG A 26 11.03 12.64 28.99
N ARG A 27 10.23 12.93 30.01
CA ARG A 27 10.66 12.84 31.42
C ARG A 27 11.02 11.40 31.80
N GLN A 28 10.20 10.43 31.39
CA GLN A 28 10.50 9.01 31.60
C GLN A 28 11.78 8.58 30.87
N ALA A 29 12.05 9.12 29.68
CA ALA A 29 13.30 8.85 28.96
C ALA A 29 14.54 9.45 29.65
N ALA A 30 14.40 10.59 30.32
CA ALA A 30 15.49 11.27 31.03
C ALA A 30 15.91 10.57 32.35
N VAL A 31 15.03 9.73 32.92
CA VAL A 31 15.26 9.04 34.21
C VAL A 31 15.65 7.57 34.02
N ARG A 32 15.79 7.07 32.78
CA ARG A 32 16.09 5.65 32.51
C ARG A 32 17.51 5.27 32.88
N THR A 33 17.65 4.09 33.49
CA THR A 33 18.95 3.45 33.72
C THR A 33 19.52 2.85 32.43
N LEU A 34 20.84 2.69 32.35
CA LEU A 34 21.53 2.14 31.15
C LEU A 34 20.97 0.78 30.71
N GLY A 35 20.62 -0.11 31.65
CA GLY A 35 20.04 -1.42 31.34
C GLY A 35 18.63 -1.34 30.74
N GLN A 36 17.77 -0.46 31.29
CA GLN A 36 16.44 -0.21 30.72
C GLN A 36 16.53 0.46 29.34
N GLN A 37 17.52 1.34 29.15
CA GLN A 37 17.79 1.94 27.86
C GLN A 37 18.24 0.89 26.83
N ALA A 38 19.16 -0.01 27.19
CA ALA A 38 19.59 -1.10 26.33
C ALA A 38 18.41 -2.02 25.91
N TRP A 39 17.51 -2.36 26.83
CA TRP A 39 16.31 -3.14 26.52
C TRP A 39 15.40 -2.44 25.48
N VAL A 40 15.12 -1.15 25.66
CA VAL A 40 14.28 -0.40 24.71
C VAL A 40 14.94 -0.30 23.33
N TRP A 41 16.25 -0.08 23.27
CA TRP A 41 16.98 -0.07 22.01
C TRP A 41 16.98 -1.45 21.34
N SER A 42 17.11 -2.53 22.10
CA SER A 42 17.02 -3.91 21.59
C SER A 42 15.65 -4.19 20.96
N VAL A 43 14.56 -3.87 21.66
CA VAL A 43 13.18 -4.02 21.14
C VAL A 43 13.00 -3.21 19.85
N ARG A 44 13.51 -1.98 19.79
CA ARG A 44 13.44 -1.14 18.58
C ARG A 44 14.22 -1.74 17.43
N ILE A 45 15.42 -2.28 17.66
CA ILE A 45 16.22 -2.92 16.62
C ILE A 45 15.47 -4.14 16.08
N LEU A 46 14.93 -4.97 16.96
CA LEU A 46 14.17 -6.16 16.57
C LEU A 46 12.92 -5.81 15.74
N LEU A 47 12.13 -4.82 16.16
CA LEU A 47 10.93 -4.40 15.44
C LEU A 47 11.26 -3.77 14.09
N ASN A 48 12.33 -2.97 13.99
CA ASN A 48 12.77 -2.42 12.71
C ASN A 48 13.32 -3.51 11.78
N LEU A 49 14.04 -4.51 12.31
CA LEU A 49 14.50 -5.66 11.54
C LEU A 49 13.32 -6.48 11.01
N LEU A 50 12.27 -6.68 11.82
CA LEU A 50 11.02 -7.29 11.39
C LEU A 50 10.36 -6.49 10.25
N VAL A 51 10.29 -5.16 10.36
CA VAL A 51 9.74 -4.31 9.30
C VAL A 51 10.55 -4.43 8.00
N ILE A 52 11.88 -4.42 8.09
CA ILE A 52 12.75 -4.60 6.92
C ILE A 52 12.53 -5.99 6.30
N ALA A 53 12.38 -7.03 7.12
CA ALA A 53 12.08 -8.37 6.63
C ALA A 53 10.71 -8.43 5.92
N LEU A 54 9.68 -7.80 6.48
CA LEU A 54 8.36 -7.71 5.84
C LEU A 54 8.41 -6.98 4.48
N LEU A 55 9.17 -5.88 4.41
CA LEU A 55 9.39 -5.14 3.17
C LEU A 55 10.18 -5.99 2.16
N GLY A 56 11.24 -6.67 2.60
CA GLY A 56 12.03 -7.56 1.76
C GLY A 56 11.21 -8.72 1.19
N THR A 57 10.39 -9.37 2.02
CA THR A 57 9.48 -10.45 1.60
C THR A 57 8.43 -9.94 0.62
N ALA A 58 7.88 -8.74 0.83
CA ALA A 58 6.99 -8.10 -0.12
C ALA A 58 7.66 -7.91 -1.48
N PHE A 59 8.86 -7.33 -1.52
CA PHE A 59 9.57 -7.07 -2.78
C PHE A 59 9.98 -8.35 -3.50
N TYR A 60 10.52 -9.32 -2.76
CA TYR A 60 10.83 -10.64 -3.31
C TYR A 60 9.58 -11.31 -3.86
N GLY A 61 8.45 -11.23 -3.14
CA GLY A 61 7.18 -11.77 -3.58
C GLY A 61 6.65 -11.12 -4.87
N VAL A 62 6.81 -9.79 -5.04
CA VAL A 62 6.44 -9.10 -6.30
C VAL A 62 7.32 -9.58 -7.45
N TYR A 63 8.64 -9.65 -7.23
CA TYR A 63 9.58 -10.16 -8.23
C TYR A 63 9.25 -11.61 -8.63
N TRP A 64 9.08 -12.49 -7.64
CA TRP A 64 8.73 -13.89 -7.84
C TRP A 64 7.37 -14.05 -8.53
N ALA A 65 6.34 -13.31 -8.11
CA ALA A 65 5.02 -13.37 -8.73
C ALA A 65 5.07 -12.96 -10.21
N THR A 66 5.88 -11.96 -10.55
CA THR A 66 6.06 -11.48 -11.93
C THR A 66 6.85 -12.46 -12.80
N GLY A 67 7.83 -13.17 -12.23
CA GLY A 67 8.53 -14.25 -12.93
C GLY A 67 7.63 -15.48 -13.12
N ALA A 68 6.99 -15.92 -12.03
CA ALA A 68 6.11 -17.08 -12.02
C ALA A 68 4.95 -16.94 -13.01
N THR A 69 4.46 -15.73 -13.30
CA THR A 69 3.43 -15.57 -14.35
C THR A 69 3.89 -16.04 -15.71
N VAL A 70 5.15 -15.81 -16.06
CA VAL A 70 5.69 -16.21 -17.37
C VAL A 70 5.80 -17.74 -17.42
N ASP A 71 6.42 -18.33 -16.40
CA ASP A 71 6.58 -19.79 -16.30
C ASP A 71 5.23 -20.54 -16.27
N LEU A 72 4.24 -19.98 -15.58
CA LEU A 72 2.90 -20.56 -15.49
C LEU A 72 2.10 -20.42 -16.79
N GLN A 73 2.35 -19.37 -17.58
CA GLN A 73 1.69 -19.17 -18.87
C GLN A 73 2.12 -20.21 -19.92
N GLU A 74 3.33 -20.75 -19.82
CA GLU A 74 3.84 -21.78 -20.74
C GLU A 74 3.26 -23.17 -20.47
N MET A 75 2.60 -23.39 -19.33
CA MET A 75 2.02 -24.68 -19.00
C MET A 75 0.76 -24.98 -19.82
N PRO A 76 0.66 -26.17 -20.47
CA PRO A 76 -0.46 -26.50 -21.35
C PRO A 76 -1.82 -26.49 -20.62
N LEU A 77 -1.85 -26.88 -19.34
CA LEU A 77 -3.04 -26.83 -18.51
C LEU A 77 -3.61 -25.40 -18.35
N VAL A 78 -2.74 -24.40 -18.22
CA VAL A 78 -3.12 -22.99 -18.07
C VAL A 78 -3.61 -22.42 -19.40
N GLN A 79 -3.04 -22.86 -20.51
CA GLN A 79 -3.45 -22.44 -21.84
C GLN A 79 -4.85 -22.95 -22.23
N GLU A 80 -5.23 -24.15 -21.75
CA GLU A 80 -6.55 -24.72 -22.02
C GLU A 80 -7.68 -24.16 -21.13
N MET A 81 -7.35 -23.65 -19.93
CA MET A 81 -8.35 -23.12 -19.00
C MET A 81 -8.38 -21.58 -18.99
N PRO A 82 -9.41 -20.93 -19.58
CA PRO A 82 -9.45 -19.48 -19.73
C PRO A 82 -9.49 -18.73 -18.39
N LEU A 83 -10.15 -19.30 -17.37
CA LEU A 83 -10.18 -18.73 -16.02
C LEU A 83 -8.81 -18.78 -15.33
N LEU A 84 -8.06 -19.86 -15.53
CA LEU A 84 -6.75 -20.03 -14.91
C LEU A 84 -5.73 -19.09 -15.55
N LYS A 85 -5.76 -18.96 -16.88
CA LYS A 85 -4.96 -17.97 -17.62
C LYS A 85 -5.22 -16.54 -17.12
N LEU A 86 -6.48 -16.17 -16.92
CA LEU A 86 -6.83 -14.87 -16.35
C LEU A 86 -6.29 -14.72 -14.91
N GLY A 87 -6.40 -15.74 -14.07
CA GLY A 87 -5.86 -15.70 -12.72
C GLY A 87 -4.35 -15.47 -12.69
N VAL A 88 -3.60 -16.17 -13.55
CA VAL A 88 -2.15 -16.02 -13.68
C VAL A 88 -1.79 -14.63 -14.21
N ASP A 89 -2.47 -14.14 -15.26
CA ASP A 89 -2.20 -12.82 -15.85
C ASP A 89 -2.36 -11.65 -14.88
N TYR A 90 -3.18 -11.79 -13.85
CA TYR A 90 -3.42 -10.76 -12.85
C TYR A 90 -2.67 -11.00 -11.54
N LEU A 91 -1.93 -12.11 -11.42
CA LEU A 91 -1.22 -12.51 -10.21
C LEU A 91 -0.29 -11.41 -9.64
N PRO A 92 0.54 -10.71 -10.44
CA PRO A 92 1.44 -9.68 -9.91
C PRO A 92 0.65 -8.49 -9.36
N SER A 93 -0.42 -8.09 -10.05
CA SER A 93 -1.32 -7.02 -9.62
C SER A 93 -2.11 -7.38 -8.36
N ILE A 94 -2.63 -8.61 -8.28
CA ILE A 94 -3.31 -9.16 -7.10
C ILE A 94 -2.36 -9.15 -5.91
N PHE A 95 -1.13 -9.64 -6.11
CA PHE A 95 -0.12 -9.72 -5.07
C PHE A 95 0.27 -8.33 -4.55
N ILE A 96 0.59 -7.39 -5.44
CA ILE A 96 0.94 -6.00 -5.06
C ILE A 96 -0.22 -5.34 -4.30
N SER A 97 -1.45 -5.45 -4.80
CA SER A 97 -2.63 -4.89 -4.15
C SER A 97 -2.87 -5.51 -2.77
N GLY A 98 -2.71 -6.83 -2.65
CA GLY A 98 -2.84 -7.56 -1.38
C GLY A 98 -1.81 -7.13 -0.36
N VAL A 99 -0.53 -7.04 -0.75
CA VAL A 99 0.56 -6.58 0.12
C VAL A 99 0.34 -5.12 0.55
N ASN A 100 -0.01 -4.23 -0.39
CA ASN A 100 -0.30 -2.82 -0.11
C ASN A 100 -1.53 -2.63 0.79
N PHE A 101 -2.41 -3.62 0.85
CA PHE A 101 -3.57 -3.63 1.74
C PHE A 101 -3.25 -4.22 3.13
N LEU A 102 -2.52 -5.33 3.20
CA LEU A 102 -2.27 -6.07 4.43
C LEU A 102 -1.16 -5.46 5.30
N LEU A 103 -0.10 -4.93 4.70
CA LEU A 103 1.07 -4.44 5.43
C LEU A 103 0.84 -3.14 6.22
N PRO A 104 0.10 -2.12 5.73
CA PRO A 104 -0.12 -0.90 6.50
C PRO A 104 -0.87 -1.15 7.83
N PRO A 105 -1.92 -2.00 7.90
CA PRO A 105 -2.48 -2.46 9.17
C PRO A 105 -1.44 -3.14 10.08
N VAL A 106 -0.58 -4.00 9.55
CA VAL A 106 0.49 -4.65 10.33
C VAL A 106 1.47 -3.60 10.89
N PHE A 107 1.87 -2.60 10.12
CA PHE A 107 2.71 -1.50 10.62
C PHE A 107 2.02 -0.68 11.72
N LYS A 108 0.70 -0.48 11.64
CA LYS A 108 -0.09 0.16 12.70
C LYS A 108 -0.13 -0.68 13.99
N LEU A 109 -0.10 -2.01 13.90
CA LEU A 109 0.00 -2.92 15.05
C LEU A 109 1.40 -2.94 15.67
N ILE A 110 2.44 -2.80 14.85
CA ILE A 110 3.85 -2.79 15.29
C ILE A 110 4.24 -1.46 15.96
N ALA A 111 3.78 -0.33 15.42
CA ALA A 111 4.14 1.01 15.89
C ALA A 111 3.94 1.29 17.41
N PRO A 112 2.85 0.85 18.08
CA PRO A 112 2.71 1.03 19.52
C PRO A 112 3.78 0.25 20.32
N LEU A 113 4.26 -0.89 19.80
CA LEU A 113 5.27 -1.72 20.47
C LEU A 113 6.66 -1.06 20.46
N GLU A 114 6.94 -0.16 19.53
CA GLU A 114 8.21 0.56 19.45
C GLU A 114 8.40 1.61 20.56
N GLY A 115 7.30 1.96 21.25
CA GLY A 115 7.30 2.93 22.36
C GLY A 115 7.73 4.34 21.93
N TYR A 116 7.50 4.71 20.66
CA TYR A 116 7.66 6.08 20.18
C TYR A 116 6.48 6.96 20.58
N THR A 117 6.64 8.28 20.50
CA THR A 117 5.53 9.22 20.67
C THR A 117 4.52 9.07 19.54
N ARG A 118 3.23 9.35 19.80
CA ARG A 118 2.14 9.19 18.82
C ARG A 118 2.43 9.92 17.50
N SER A 119 2.98 11.13 17.57
CA SER A 119 3.38 11.92 16.40
C SER A 119 4.45 11.23 15.55
N ARG A 120 5.48 10.64 16.18
CA ARG A 120 6.54 9.91 15.47
C ARG A 120 6.04 8.59 14.91
N GLN A 121 5.19 7.88 15.64
CA GLN A 121 4.57 6.64 15.18
C GLN A 121 3.84 6.85 13.84
N ILE A 122 2.98 7.87 13.76
CA ILE A 122 2.24 8.18 12.53
C ILE A 122 3.19 8.47 11.37
N VAL A 123 4.25 9.27 11.58
CA VAL A 123 5.23 9.59 10.54
C VAL A 123 5.97 8.33 10.06
N PHE A 124 6.41 7.46 10.97
CA PHE A 124 7.09 6.21 10.58
C PHE A 124 6.16 5.24 9.84
N ILE A 125 4.90 5.09 10.28
CA ILE A 125 3.90 4.27 9.58
C ILE A 125 3.69 4.80 8.17
N LEU A 126 3.52 6.11 8.02
CA LEU A 126 3.34 6.75 6.72
C LEU A 126 4.56 6.53 5.83
N LEU A 127 5.76 6.81 6.32
CA LEU A 127 7.00 6.63 5.57
C LEU A 127 7.17 5.18 5.09
N ARG A 128 6.95 4.20 5.96
CA ARG A 128 7.02 2.77 5.61
C ARG A 128 5.96 2.38 4.57
N THR A 129 4.76 2.95 4.67
CA THR A 129 3.66 2.70 3.71
C THR A 129 3.94 3.34 2.36
N VAL A 130 4.47 4.58 2.33
CA VAL A 130 4.91 5.25 1.10
C VAL A 130 6.00 4.42 0.43
N PHE A 131 7.02 4.05 1.20
CA PHE A 131 8.15 3.28 0.72
C PHE A 131 7.69 1.93 0.15
N LEU A 132 6.83 1.20 0.86
CA LEU A 132 6.25 -0.05 0.36
C LEU A 132 5.56 0.13 -0.99
N ARG A 133 4.66 1.12 -1.12
CA ARG A 133 3.88 1.35 -2.35
C ARG A 133 4.77 1.72 -3.53
N LEU A 134 5.70 2.67 -3.31
CA LEU A 134 6.62 3.12 -4.37
C LEU A 134 7.60 2.02 -4.75
N ALA A 135 8.21 1.34 -3.79
CA ALA A 135 9.14 0.26 -4.07
C ALA A 135 8.46 -0.93 -4.74
N SER A 136 7.22 -1.29 -4.36
CA SER A 136 6.46 -2.34 -5.05
C SER A 136 6.20 -1.99 -6.51
N LEU A 137 5.83 -0.73 -6.79
CA LEU A 137 5.68 -0.23 -8.16
C LEU A 137 7.01 -0.27 -8.92
N LEU A 138 8.11 0.18 -8.31
CA LEU A 138 9.43 0.17 -8.93
C LEU A 138 9.92 -1.26 -9.23
N VAL A 139 9.70 -2.22 -8.33
CA VAL A 139 10.07 -3.62 -8.55
C VAL A 139 9.27 -4.22 -9.70
N LEU A 140 7.96 -3.93 -9.79
CA LEU A 140 7.15 -4.34 -10.93
C LEU A 140 7.69 -3.75 -12.24
N LEU A 141 7.93 -2.45 -12.29
CA LEU A 141 8.46 -1.77 -13.48
C LEU A 141 9.84 -2.30 -13.87
N PHE A 142 10.73 -2.51 -12.90
CA PHE A 142 12.05 -3.07 -13.14
C PHE A 142 11.97 -4.52 -13.64
N SER A 143 11.10 -5.34 -13.06
CA SER A 143 10.88 -6.72 -13.49
C SER A 143 10.37 -6.79 -14.93
N LEU A 144 9.36 -5.96 -15.26
CA LEU A 144 8.87 -5.82 -16.63
C LEU A 144 9.96 -5.32 -17.57
N TRP A 145 10.75 -4.32 -17.16
CA TRP A 145 11.86 -3.80 -17.97
C TRP A 145 12.91 -4.87 -18.26
N ASN A 146 13.22 -5.70 -17.27
CA ASN A 146 14.16 -6.81 -17.41
C ASN A 146 13.64 -7.87 -18.39
N GLN A 147 12.33 -8.14 -18.39
CA GLN A 147 11.68 -9.03 -19.37
C GLN A 147 11.73 -8.42 -20.78
N ILE A 148 11.48 -7.11 -20.92
CA ILE A 148 11.54 -6.40 -22.21
C ILE A 148 12.97 -6.42 -22.78
N THR A 149 13.98 -6.22 -21.93
CA THR A 149 15.38 -6.04 -22.35
C THR A 149 16.19 -7.36 -22.30
N CYS A 150 15.57 -8.53 -22.48
CA CYS A 150 16.24 -9.84 -22.46
C CYS A 150 17.20 -10.04 -21.27
N GLY A 151 16.77 -9.74 -20.04
CA GLY A 151 17.63 -9.84 -18.85
C GLY A 151 18.59 -8.65 -18.68
N GLY A 152 18.21 -7.47 -19.16
CA GLY A 152 18.98 -6.23 -19.06
C GLY A 152 20.12 -6.12 -20.09
N LYS A 153 20.13 -6.99 -21.10
CA LYS A 153 21.15 -7.04 -22.16
C LYS A 153 20.49 -6.81 -23.51
N ALA A 154 20.47 -5.55 -23.96
CA ALA A 154 19.94 -5.17 -25.27
C ALA A 154 20.69 -5.82 -26.46
N GLU A 155 21.88 -6.38 -26.22
CA GLU A 155 22.73 -7.01 -27.23
C GLU A 155 22.54 -8.53 -27.36
N ALA A 156 21.65 -9.16 -26.58
CA ALA A 156 21.31 -10.57 -26.75
C ALA A 156 20.74 -10.84 -28.15
N GLU A 157 20.96 -12.03 -28.72
CA GLU A 157 20.52 -12.34 -30.10
C GLU A 157 19.02 -12.10 -30.32
N GLU A 158 18.20 -12.34 -29.31
CA GLU A 158 16.74 -12.13 -29.35
C GLU A 158 16.33 -10.66 -29.29
N CYS A 159 17.18 -9.79 -28.74
CA CYS A 159 16.94 -8.35 -28.59
C CYS A 159 17.67 -7.50 -29.64
N LYS A 160 18.59 -8.07 -30.45
CA LYS A 160 19.51 -7.32 -31.32
C LYS A 160 18.82 -6.50 -32.41
N THR A 161 17.67 -6.95 -32.92
CA THR A 161 16.99 -6.31 -34.07
C THR A 161 16.26 -5.02 -33.67
N CYS A 162 15.64 -5.01 -32.49
CA CYS A 162 14.76 -3.91 -32.05
C CYS A 162 15.16 -3.32 -30.68
N GLY A 163 16.20 -3.84 -30.02
CA GLY A 163 16.62 -3.46 -28.66
C GLY A 163 15.76 -4.06 -27.54
N TYR A 164 14.79 -4.92 -27.87
CA TYR A 164 13.90 -5.60 -26.93
C TYR A 164 13.40 -6.95 -27.51
N ASN A 165 12.84 -7.82 -26.67
CA ASN A 165 12.33 -9.13 -27.07
C ASN A 165 11.02 -9.01 -27.88
N TYR A 166 11.15 -8.79 -29.19
CA TYR A 166 10.02 -8.61 -30.10
C TYR A 166 9.28 -9.91 -30.44
N LYS A 167 9.90 -11.07 -30.23
CA LYS A 167 9.30 -12.38 -30.54
C LYS A 167 8.24 -12.76 -29.51
N GLU A 168 8.52 -12.52 -28.24
CA GLU A 168 7.59 -12.81 -27.14
C GLU A 168 6.69 -11.60 -26.83
N LEU A 169 7.23 -10.37 -26.90
CA LEU A 169 6.51 -9.13 -26.65
C LEU A 169 6.53 -8.23 -27.89
N PRO A 170 5.65 -8.46 -28.88
CA PRO A 170 5.61 -7.62 -30.08
C PRO A 170 5.32 -6.14 -29.77
N CYS A 171 4.53 -5.85 -28.72
CA CYS A 171 4.16 -4.50 -28.28
C CYS A 171 4.34 -4.33 -26.76
N TRP A 172 5.58 -4.05 -26.32
CA TRP A 172 5.89 -3.89 -24.89
C TRP A 172 5.18 -2.69 -24.24
N GLU A 173 4.96 -1.61 -24.99
CA GLU A 173 4.26 -0.41 -24.53
C GLU A 173 2.83 -0.72 -24.07
N THR A 174 2.08 -1.45 -24.90
CA THR A 174 0.73 -1.92 -24.57
C THR A 174 0.74 -2.84 -23.36
N ARG A 175 1.75 -3.72 -23.25
CA ARG A 175 1.88 -4.62 -22.10
C ARG A 175 2.09 -3.84 -20.80
N LEU A 176 2.94 -2.80 -20.80
CA LEU A 176 3.15 -1.94 -19.64
C LEU A 176 1.86 -1.20 -19.26
N GLY A 177 1.14 -0.64 -20.24
CA GLY A 177 -0.15 0.01 -20.01
C GLY A 177 -1.21 -0.94 -19.43
N GLN A 178 -1.23 -2.20 -19.89
CA GLN A 178 -2.09 -3.25 -19.34
C GLN A 178 -1.77 -3.54 -17.88
N GLU A 179 -0.51 -3.71 -17.50
CA GLU A 179 -0.14 -3.97 -16.10
C GLU A 179 -0.52 -2.80 -15.17
N MET A 180 -0.29 -1.55 -15.60
CA MET A 180 -0.73 -0.38 -14.83
C MET A 180 -2.27 -0.31 -14.70
N TYR A 181 -3.01 -0.70 -15.74
CA TYR A 181 -4.47 -0.80 -15.70
C TYR A 181 -4.94 -1.87 -14.70
N LYS A 182 -4.36 -3.06 -14.73
CA LYS A 182 -4.69 -4.15 -13.79
C LYS A 182 -4.44 -3.72 -12.35
N LEU A 183 -3.31 -3.05 -12.10
CA LEU A 183 -2.97 -2.54 -10.77
C LEU A 183 -3.99 -1.50 -10.29
N LEU A 184 -4.37 -0.53 -11.14
CA LEU A 184 -5.38 0.48 -10.81
C LEU A 184 -6.75 -0.14 -10.51
N LEU A 185 -7.14 -1.17 -11.27
CA LEU A 185 -8.38 -1.92 -11.08
C LEU A 185 -8.39 -2.65 -9.73
N PHE A 186 -7.31 -3.35 -9.39
CA PHE A 186 -7.20 -4.07 -8.13
C PHE A 186 -7.14 -3.14 -6.92
N ASP A 187 -6.51 -1.97 -7.05
CA ASP A 187 -6.56 -0.93 -6.02
C ASP A 187 -7.99 -0.40 -5.81
N LEU A 188 -8.76 -0.19 -6.89
CA LEU A 188 -10.17 0.20 -6.81
C LEU A 188 -10.97 -0.90 -6.10
N LEU A 189 -10.81 -2.14 -6.52
CA LEU A 189 -11.55 -3.28 -6.00
C LEU A 189 -11.26 -3.52 -4.51
N THR A 190 -9.99 -3.42 -4.12
CA THR A 190 -9.57 -3.53 -2.72
C THR A 190 -10.08 -2.34 -1.90
N GLY A 191 -10.00 -1.11 -2.43
CA GLY A 191 -10.56 0.07 -1.76
C GLY A 191 -12.07 -0.04 -1.52
N LEU A 192 -12.81 -0.57 -2.51
CA LEU A 192 -14.24 -0.85 -2.38
C LEU A 192 -14.54 -1.95 -1.38
N ALA A 193 -13.79 -3.05 -1.43
CA ALA A 193 -13.95 -4.16 -0.50
C ALA A 193 -13.73 -3.71 0.95
N VAL A 194 -12.70 -2.90 1.22
CA VAL A 194 -12.47 -2.33 2.56
C VAL A 194 -13.64 -1.47 3.00
N MET A 195 -14.16 -0.65 2.09
CA MET A 195 -15.27 0.23 2.43
C MET A 195 -16.55 -0.57 2.74
N LEU A 196 -16.92 -1.53 1.89
CA LEU A 196 -18.16 -2.30 2.02
C LEU A 196 -18.10 -3.38 3.10
N LEU A 197 -16.94 -4.02 3.30
CA LEU A 197 -16.80 -5.16 4.22
C LEU A 197 -16.27 -4.77 5.59
N ILE A 198 -15.51 -3.67 5.70
CA ILE A 198 -14.91 -3.25 6.98
C ILE A 198 -15.58 -1.97 7.48
N GLN A 199 -15.59 -0.90 6.67
CA GLN A 199 -16.05 0.40 7.14
C GLN A 199 -17.58 0.45 7.31
N PHE A 200 -18.34 -0.10 6.37
CA PHE A 200 -19.80 -0.09 6.40
C PHE A 200 -20.38 -0.91 7.57
N PRO A 201 -19.96 -2.17 7.83
CA PRO A 201 -20.44 -2.94 8.98
C PRO A 201 -20.01 -2.29 10.30
N ARG A 202 -18.80 -1.73 10.35
CA ARG A 202 -18.33 -0.98 11.53
C ARG A 202 -19.23 0.22 11.83
N LYS A 203 -19.61 1.00 10.82
CA LYS A 203 -20.52 2.15 10.94
C LYS A 203 -21.91 1.70 11.41
N LEU A 204 -22.42 0.59 10.88
CA LEU A 204 -23.71 0.02 11.28
C LEU A 204 -23.70 -0.49 12.74
N LEU A 205 -22.64 -1.20 13.15
CA LEU A 205 -22.48 -1.73 14.51
C LEU A 205 -22.36 -0.63 15.56
N CYS A 206 -21.65 0.47 15.27
CA CYS A 206 -21.59 1.63 16.16
C CYS A 206 -22.94 2.35 16.30
N GLY A 207 -23.81 2.29 15.30
CA GLY A 207 -25.16 2.88 15.33
C GLY A 207 -26.18 2.03 16.07
N LEU A 208 -26.07 0.69 16.00
CA LEU A 208 -27.02 -0.24 16.61
C LEU A 208 -26.70 -0.61 18.08
N CYS A 209 -25.44 -0.53 18.50
CA CYS A 209 -25.03 -0.95 19.85
C CYS A 209 -24.49 0.23 20.68
N PRO A 210 -25.28 0.78 21.62
CA PRO A 210 -24.82 1.80 22.58
C PRO A 210 -23.84 1.25 23.66
N GLY A 211 -23.50 -0.04 23.60
CA GLY A 211 -22.71 -0.76 24.62
C GLY A 211 -21.19 -0.60 24.51
N ALA A 212 -20.47 -1.34 25.37
CA ALA A 212 -18.99 -1.35 25.45
C ALA A 212 -18.31 -1.72 24.12
N LEU A 213 -18.97 -2.54 23.27
CA LEU A 213 -18.49 -2.89 21.94
C LEU A 213 -18.40 -1.66 21.00
N GLY A 214 -19.40 -0.77 21.01
CA GLY A 214 -19.37 0.46 20.21
C GLY A 214 -18.27 1.43 20.66
N ARG A 215 -17.87 1.35 21.93
CA ARG A 215 -16.77 2.13 22.54
C ARG A 215 -15.39 1.57 22.17
N VAL A 216 -15.25 0.25 22.08
CA VAL A 216 -14.01 -0.45 21.65
C VAL A 216 -13.79 -0.33 20.15
N VAL A 217 -14.86 -0.39 19.36
CA VAL A 217 -14.79 -0.30 17.89
C VAL A 217 -14.33 1.09 17.43
N GLY A 218 -14.51 2.12 18.26
CA GLY A 218 -13.96 3.46 18.06
C GLY A 218 -14.54 4.19 16.85
N THR A 219 -14.62 5.52 16.95
CA THR A 219 -14.97 6.36 15.81
C THR A 219 -13.89 6.23 14.72
N GLN A 220 -14.29 6.11 13.46
CA GLN A 220 -13.35 6.07 12.35
C GLN A 220 -12.62 7.41 12.26
N GLU A 221 -11.38 7.47 12.73
CA GLU A 221 -10.53 8.64 12.53
C GLU A 221 -10.20 8.73 11.04
N PHE A 222 -10.66 9.79 10.39
CA PHE A 222 -10.29 10.10 9.03
C PHE A 222 -8.80 10.50 9.01
N GLN A 223 -7.94 9.53 8.71
CA GLN A 223 -6.51 9.78 8.53
C GLN A 223 -6.30 10.39 7.14
N VAL A 224 -6.43 11.72 7.06
CA VAL A 224 -6.11 12.53 5.87
C VAL A 224 -4.80 12.09 5.20
N PRO A 225 -3.71 11.79 5.94
CA PRO A 225 -2.44 11.41 5.30
C PRO A 225 -2.50 10.10 4.51
N ASP A 226 -3.27 9.10 4.98
CA ASP A 226 -3.39 7.81 4.29
C ASP A 226 -4.15 7.95 2.96
N GLU A 227 -5.19 8.78 2.95
CA GLU A 227 -6.01 9.06 1.77
C GLU A 227 -5.24 9.87 0.72
N VAL A 228 -4.51 10.90 1.16
CA VAL A 228 -3.64 11.70 0.27
C VAL A 228 -2.52 10.83 -0.29
N LEU A 229 -1.96 9.91 0.49
CA LEU A 229 -0.96 8.99 0.00
C LEU A 229 -1.52 8.02 -1.04
N GLY A 230 -2.75 7.53 -0.83
CA GLY A 230 -3.47 6.75 -1.83
C GLY A 230 -3.71 7.51 -3.13
N LEU A 231 -3.99 8.82 -3.03
CA LEU A 231 -4.13 9.71 -4.18
C LEU A 231 -2.82 9.84 -4.96
N ILE A 232 -1.72 10.17 -4.26
CA ILE A 232 -0.40 10.34 -4.89
C ILE A 232 0.03 9.05 -5.59
N TYR A 233 -0.12 7.90 -4.92
CA TYR A 233 0.21 6.60 -5.52
C TYR A 233 -0.59 6.33 -6.80
N ALA A 234 -1.90 6.55 -6.78
CA ALA A 234 -2.73 6.35 -7.97
C ALA A 234 -2.36 7.32 -9.11
N GLN A 235 -2.01 8.57 -8.77
CA GLN A 235 -1.49 9.54 -9.75
C GLN A 235 -0.18 9.06 -10.37
N THR A 236 0.75 8.54 -9.58
CA THR A 236 2.01 7.98 -10.10
C THR A 236 1.76 6.82 -11.08
N VAL A 237 0.86 5.89 -10.75
CA VAL A 237 0.48 4.78 -11.65
C VAL A 237 -0.10 5.31 -12.96
N VAL A 238 -0.98 6.32 -12.88
CA VAL A 238 -1.54 6.96 -14.06
C VAL A 238 -0.47 7.66 -14.87
N TRP A 239 0.46 8.40 -14.26
CA TRP A 239 1.53 9.10 -15.00
C TRP A 239 2.46 8.14 -15.74
N VAL A 240 2.78 7.00 -15.11
CA VAL A 240 3.59 5.96 -15.72
C VAL A 240 2.85 5.28 -16.88
N GLY A 241 1.55 5.03 -16.73
CA GLY A 241 0.78 4.29 -17.74
C GLY A 241 0.05 5.14 -18.79
N SER A 242 -0.20 6.43 -18.55
CA SER A 242 -1.08 7.25 -19.38
C SER A 242 -0.54 7.48 -20.79
N PHE A 243 0.79 7.44 -20.96
CA PHE A 243 1.44 7.51 -22.27
C PHE A 243 1.09 6.32 -23.16
N PHE A 244 0.86 5.15 -22.55
CA PHE A 244 0.64 3.90 -23.27
C PHE A 244 -0.83 3.45 -23.27
N CYS A 245 -1.63 3.92 -22.30
CA CYS A 245 -3.06 3.65 -22.21
C CYS A 245 -3.81 4.96 -21.85
N PRO A 246 -4.37 5.68 -22.85
CA PRO A 246 -5.01 6.98 -22.63
C PRO A 246 -6.31 6.90 -21.80
N LEU A 247 -6.83 5.68 -21.55
CA LEU A 247 -8.02 5.45 -20.74
C LEU A 247 -7.74 5.50 -19.22
N LEU A 248 -6.48 5.35 -18.80
CA LEU A 248 -6.08 5.32 -17.38
C LEU A 248 -6.49 6.57 -16.58
N PRO A 249 -6.27 7.81 -17.07
CA PRO A 249 -6.70 9.01 -16.36
C PRO A 249 -8.22 9.07 -16.14
N LEU A 250 -9.01 8.64 -17.13
CA LEU A 250 -10.47 8.60 -17.03
C LEU A 250 -10.92 7.63 -15.93
N LEU A 251 -10.36 6.41 -15.93
CA LEU A 251 -10.65 5.39 -14.92
C LEU A 251 -10.27 5.84 -13.51
N ASN A 252 -9.12 6.50 -13.37
CA ASN A 252 -8.68 7.03 -12.09
C ASN A 252 -9.62 8.13 -11.57
N THR A 253 -10.14 8.97 -12.48
CA THR A 253 -11.14 9.98 -12.14
C THR A 253 -12.44 9.33 -11.65
N VAL A 254 -12.95 8.32 -12.37
CA VAL A 254 -14.13 7.54 -11.96
C VAL A 254 -13.92 6.87 -10.61
N LYS A 255 -12.73 6.28 -10.38
CA LYS A 255 -12.35 5.67 -9.09
C LYS A 255 -12.48 6.67 -7.94
N PHE A 256 -11.92 7.87 -8.06
CA PHE A 256 -11.99 8.86 -6.99
C PHE A 256 -13.41 9.40 -6.77
N LEU A 257 -14.18 9.61 -7.85
CA LEU A 257 -15.58 9.99 -7.73
C LEU A 257 -16.37 8.92 -6.97
N LEU A 258 -16.22 7.65 -7.36
CA LEU A 258 -16.93 6.55 -6.75
C LEU A 258 -16.54 6.37 -5.26
N LEU A 259 -15.24 6.44 -4.94
CA LEU A 259 -14.77 6.41 -3.55
C LEU A 259 -15.29 7.59 -2.73
N PHE A 260 -15.37 8.79 -3.33
CA PHE A 260 -15.90 9.97 -2.67
C PHE A 260 -17.40 9.85 -2.37
N TYR A 261 -18.20 9.40 -3.34
CA TYR A 261 -19.65 9.24 -3.18
C TYR A 261 -19.98 8.16 -2.14
N LEU A 262 -19.24 7.05 -2.11
CA LEU A 262 -19.50 5.99 -1.14
C LEU A 262 -18.97 6.30 0.27
N LYS A 263 -17.95 7.16 0.41
CA LYS A 263 -17.45 7.62 1.72
C LYS A 263 -18.32 8.68 2.38
N LYS A 264 -19.17 9.36 1.61
CA LYS A 264 -20.09 10.39 2.11
C LYS A 264 -21.13 9.76 3.06
#